data_AF-A0A379TVD8-F1
#
_entry.id   AF-A0A379TVD8-F1
#
_cell.length_a   1.000
_cell.length_b   1.000
_cell.length_c   1.000
_cell.angle_alpha   90.00
_cell.angle_beta   90.00
_cell.angle_gamma   90.00
#
_symmetry.space_group_name_H-M   'P 1'
#
loop_
_entity.id
_entity.type
_entity.pdbx_description
1 polymer ?
#
loop_
_entity_poly.entity_id
_entity_poly.type
_entity_poly.pdbx_seq_one_letter_code
_entity_poly.pdbx_strand_id
1 'polypeptide(L)' 'MLLQKGLKPEQIWVDYERRMACSVGKCGHCRMGEVYVCTDGPIFNYAVAQRFAD' A
#
# COMPACT_ATOMS: atom_id res chain seq x y z
N MET A 1 5.59 -17.38 3.23
CA MET A 1 4.83 -16.19 2.78
C MET A 1 3.35 -16.55 2.62
N LEU A 2 2.38 -15.68 2.92
CA LEU A 2 0.93 -16.03 2.95
C LEU A 2 0.42 -16.70 1.66
N LEU A 3 0.97 -16.33 0.50
CA LEU A 3 0.69 -16.96 -0.79
C LEU A 3 1.04 -18.47 -0.82
N GLN A 4 2.15 -18.86 -0.19
CA GLN A 4 2.57 -20.27 -0.11
C GLN A 4 1.66 -21.10 0.80
N LYS A 5 0.83 -20.45 1.62
CA LYS A 5 -0.20 -21.10 2.44
C LYS A 5 -1.55 -21.25 1.69
N GLY A 6 -1.60 -20.91 0.40
CA GLY A 6 -2.80 -21.05 -0.43
C GLY A 6 -3.82 -19.92 -0.30
N LEU A 7 -3.49 -18.83 0.41
CA LEU A 7 -4.35 -17.64 0.43
C LEU A 7 -4.30 -16.94 -0.92
N LYS A 8 -5.47 -16.59 -1.46
CA LYS A 8 -5.59 -15.77 -2.66
C LYS A 8 -5.18 -14.33 -2.34
N PRO A 9 -4.62 -13.56 -3.30
CA PRO A 9 -4.25 -12.16 -3.09
C PRO A 9 -5.36 -11.29 -2.50
N GLU A 10 -6.61 -11.54 -2.85
CA GLU A 10 -7.79 -10.80 -2.38
C GLU A 10 -8.08 -11.03 -0.89
N GLN A 11 -7.56 -12.12 -0.31
CA GLN A 11 -7.70 -12.46 1.10
C GLN A 11 -6.59 -11.85 1.97
N ILE A 12 -5.63 -11.17 1.35
CA ILE A 12 -4.46 -10.62 2.03
C ILE A 12 -4.58 -9.09 2.03
N TRP A 13 -4.41 -8.51 3.21
CA TRP A 13 -4.34 -7.07 3.41
C TRP A 13 -2.96 -6.72 3.94
N VAL A 14 -2.37 -5.66 3.40
CA VAL A 14 -1.03 -5.20 3.75
C VAL A 14 -1.08 -3.77 4.21
N ASP A 15 -0.29 -3.46 5.24
CA ASP A 15 -0.06 -2.10 5.70
C ASP A 15 1.27 -1.59 5.13
N TYR A 16 1.27 -0.40 4.52
CA TYR A 16 2.46 0.27 4.04
C TYR A 16 2.85 1.45 4.92
N GLU A 17 3.98 1.27 5.61
CA GLU A 17 4.63 2.33 6.35
C GLU A 17 5.57 3.13 5.44
N ARG A 18 5.14 4.34 5.06
CA ARG A 18 5.94 5.32 4.31
C ARG A 18 6.16 6.56 5.15
N ARG A 19 7.13 7.38 4.76
CA ARG A 19 7.39 8.66 5.43
C ARG A 19 6.21 9.61 5.21
N MET A 20 5.29 9.68 6.17
CA MET A 20 4.20 10.65 6.16
C MET A 20 4.67 11.94 6.82
N ALA A 21 4.93 12.98 6.01
CA ALA A 21 5.33 14.29 6.54
C ALA A 21 4.18 15.30 6.59
N CYS A 22 3.35 15.36 5.55
CA CYS A 22 2.24 16.33 5.49
C CYS A 22 0.87 15.75 5.83
N SER A 23 0.69 14.44 5.68
CA SER A 23 -0.59 13.73 5.87
C SER A 23 -1.80 14.24 5.06
N VAL A 24 -1.58 15.04 4.01
CA VAL A 24 -2.64 15.66 3.18
C VAL A 24 -2.35 15.59 1.67
N GLY A 25 -1.52 14.64 1.22
CA GLY A 25 -1.20 14.44 -0.20
C GLY A 25 -0.31 15.53 -0.84
N LYS A 26 0.13 16.54 -0.09
CA LYS A 26 0.87 17.70 -0.64
C LYS A 26 2.35 17.45 -0.90
N CYS A 27 3.05 16.69 -0.04
CA CYS A 27 4.52 16.58 -0.09
C CYS A 27 5.07 15.39 -0.90
N GLY A 28 4.25 14.39 -1.21
CA GLY A 28 4.68 13.22 -1.99
C GLY A 28 5.59 12.22 -1.26
N HIS A 29 6.05 12.46 -0.02
CA HIS A 29 6.89 11.49 0.71
C HIS A 29 6.21 10.13 0.95
N CYS A 30 4.88 10.13 1.03
CA CYS A 30 4.05 8.94 1.23
C CYS A 30 3.68 8.24 -0.10
N ARG A 31 4.19 8.71 -1.26
CA ARG A 31 3.78 8.25 -2.60
C ARG A 31 4.44 6.91 -2.97
N MET A 32 3.67 6.05 -3.63
CA MET A 32 4.08 4.79 -4.26
C MET A 32 3.35 4.66 -5.61
N GLY A 33 4.03 4.95 -6.72
CA GLY A 33 3.37 5.13 -8.02
C GLY A 33 2.36 6.28 -7.98
N GLU A 34 1.11 6.04 -8.37
CA GLU A 34 0.02 7.03 -8.32
C GLU A 34 -0.70 7.09 -6.96
N VAL A 35 -0.35 6.21 -6.02
CA VAL A 35 -1.02 6.09 -4.73
C VAL A 35 -0.29 6.90 -3.66
N TYR A 36 -1.06 7.59 -2.83
CA TYR A 36 -0.60 8.32 -1.66
C TYR A 36 -1.09 7.58 -0.40
N VAL A 37 -0.18 6.90 0.30
CA VAL A 37 -0.48 6.16 1.56
C VAL A 37 -1.23 7.03 2.57
N CYS A 38 -0.87 8.31 2.63
CA CYS A 38 -1.42 9.25 3.60
C CYS A 38 -2.85 9.74 3.30
N THR A 39 -3.38 9.52 2.10
CA THR A 39 -4.76 9.90 1.72
C THR A 39 -5.60 8.71 1.25
N ASP A 40 -4.98 7.76 0.55
CA ASP A 40 -5.65 6.56 0.04
C ASP A 40 -5.75 5.44 1.09
N GLY A 41 -5.04 5.63 2.21
CA GLY A 41 -5.02 4.73 3.36
C GLY A 41 -3.71 3.95 3.43
N PRO A 42 -3.26 3.55 4.63
CA PRO A 42 -2.06 2.72 4.76
C PRO A 42 -2.34 1.24 4.46
N ILE A 43 -3.60 0.82 4.52
CA ILE A 43 -4.02 -0.57 4.38
C ILE A 43 -4.61 -0.81 2.99
N PHE A 44 -4.02 -1.75 2.25
CA PHE A 44 -4.43 -2.08 0.89
C PHE A 44 -4.64 -3.58 0.71
N ASN A 45 -5.54 -3.93 -0.20
CA ASN A 45 -5.69 -5.30 -0.63
C ASN A 45 -4.50 -5.72 -1.50
N TYR A 46 -3.91 -6.88 -1.20
CA TYR A 46 -2.69 -7.34 -1.85
C TYR A 46 -2.86 -7.58 -3.35
N ALA A 47 -4.07 -7.92 -3.81
CA ALA A 47 -4.37 -8.07 -5.24
C ALA A 47 -4.05 -6.80 -6.05
N VAL A 48 -4.19 -5.62 -5.44
CA VAL A 48 -3.86 -4.32 -6.03
C VAL A 48 -2.44 -3.91 -5.66
N ALA A 49 -2.09 -4.05 -4.38
CA ALA A 49 -0.86 -3.52 -3.79
C ALA A 49 0.44 -4.15 -4.32
N GLN A 50 0.38 -5.39 -4.83
CA GLN A 50 1.51 -6.02 -5.51
C GLN A 50 2.05 -5.20 -6.72
N ARG A 51 1.27 -4.23 -7.22
CA ARG A 51 1.66 -3.33 -8.32
C ARG A 51 2.23 -1.99 -7.86
N PHE A 52 2.33 -1.74 -6.55
CA PHE A 52 2.86 -0.47 -6.02
C PHE A 52 4.38 -0.46 -5.90
N ALA A 53 5.01 -1.63 -6.04
CA ALA A 53 6.44 -1.84 -5.86
C ALA A 53 7.20 -1.79 -7.19
N ASP A 54 7.08 -0.67 -7.90
CA ASP A 54 7.97 -0.24 -8.98
C ASP A 54 8.74 1.02 -8.56
#